data_AF-A0A318R7G3-F1
#
_entry.id   AF-A0A318R7G3-F1
#
_cell.length_a   1.000
_cell.length_b   1.000
_cell.length_c   1.000
_cell.angle_alpha   90.00
_cell.angle_beta   90.00
_cell.angle_gamma   90.00
#
_symmetry.space_group_name_H-M   'P 1'
#
loop_
_entity.id
_entity.type
_entity.pdbx_description
1 polymer ?
#
loop_
_entity_poly.entity_id
_entity_poly.type
_entity_poly.pdbx_seq_one_letter_code
_entity_poly.pdbx_strand_id
1 'polypeptide(L)'
;MDNDLSSLNAISHKALKSLLKKAKKEFPSVSISKNENINENQDFNNLITDWTEASQKILLVLNKGEKGLNKDRNPKTLMALGAMGAHINMALQALKATEFDQ
;
A
#
# COMPACT_ATOMS: atom_id res chain seq x y z
N MET A 1 15.52 49.26 15.22
CA MET A 1 14.22 49.33 14.53
C MET A 1 13.95 47.92 14.07
N ASP A 2 13.34 47.12 14.94
CA ASP A 2 13.16 45.69 14.72
C ASP A 2 11.68 45.47 14.42
N ASN A 3 11.40 45.34 13.12
CA ASN A 3 10.07 45.11 12.58
C ASN A 3 9.79 43.61 12.68
N ASP A 4 9.14 43.22 13.78
CA ASP A 4 8.80 41.84 14.10
C ASP A 4 7.61 41.39 13.21
N LEU A 5 7.94 40.83 12.05
CA LEU A 5 6.99 40.32 11.04
C LEU A 5 6.24 39.05 11.52
N SER A 6 6.42 38.64 12.78
CA SER A 6 5.88 37.41 13.36
C SER A 6 4.40 37.51 13.78
N SER A 7 3.81 38.72 13.81
CA SER A 7 2.45 38.93 14.33
C SER A 7 1.33 38.86 13.28
N LEU A 8 1.65 38.85 11.99
CA LEU A 8 0.64 38.94 10.92
C LEU A 8 -0.16 37.64 10.69
N ASN A 9 0.25 36.50 11.26
CA ASN A 9 -0.38 35.20 11.00
C ASN A 9 -0.81 34.41 12.25
N ALA A 10 -0.90 35.06 13.41
CA ALA A 10 -1.35 34.38 14.63
C ALA A 10 -2.88 34.39 14.74
N ILE A 11 -3.53 33.26 14.44
CA ILE A 11 -4.97 33.09 14.72
C ILE A 11 -5.14 32.90 16.22
N SER A 12 -5.93 33.77 16.86
CA SER A 12 -6.24 33.60 18.29
C SER A 12 -6.96 32.28 18.55
N HIS A 13 -6.74 31.68 19.72
CA HIS A 13 -7.40 30.43 20.13
C HIS A 13 -8.95 30.53 20.03
N LYS A 14 -9.51 31.72 20.30
CA LYS A 14 -10.95 32.00 20.16
C LYS A 14 -11.41 31.94 18.70
N ALA A 15 -10.62 32.49 17.78
CA ALA A 15 -10.91 32.46 16.35
C ALA A 15 -10.82 31.03 15.80
N LEU A 16 -9.77 30.27 16.17
CA LEU A 16 -9.64 28.85 15.79
C LEU A 16 -10.83 28.01 16.29
N LYS A 17 -11.24 28.18 17.55
CA LYS A 17 -12.40 27.49 18.13
C LYS A 17 -13.71 27.83 17.41
N SER A 18 -13.86 29.06 16.94
CA SER A 18 -15.01 29.49 16.14
C SER A 18 -15.01 28.84 14.75
N LEU A 19 -13.84 28.77 14.10
CA LEU A 19 -13.67 28.11 12.80
C LEU A 19 -13.96 26.60 12.89
N LEU A 20 -13.45 25.92 13.91
CA LEU A 20 -13.73 24.50 14.15
C LEU A 20 -15.21 24.23 14.45
N LYS A 21 -15.91 25.17 15.11
CA LYS A 21 -17.37 25.09 15.33
C LYS A 21 -18.17 25.33 14.05
N LYS A 22 -17.72 26.24 13.18
CA LYS A 22 -18.37 26.56 11.90
C LYS A 22 -18.06 25.54 10.81
N ALA A 23 -16.98 24.78 10.95
CA ALA A 23 -16.66 23.69 10.05
C ALA A 23 -17.77 22.63 10.15
N LYS A 24 -18.68 22.62 9.17
CA LYS A 24 -19.55 21.47 8.96
C LYS A 24 -18.65 20.30 8.65
N LYS A 25 -18.70 19.27 9.49
CA LYS A 25 -18.08 17.99 9.20
C LYS A 25 -18.85 17.41 8.02
N GLU A 26 -18.36 17.62 6.80
CA GLU A 26 -18.77 16.84 5.64
C GLU A 26 -18.25 15.42 5.85
N PHE A 27 -18.95 14.69 6.72
CA PHE A 27 -18.99 13.26 6.57
C PHE A 27 -19.97 13.00 5.44
N PRO A 28 -19.56 12.30 4.37
CA PRO A 28 -20.53 11.53 3.65
C PRO A 28 -21.09 10.53 4.66
N SER A 29 -22.28 10.82 5.19
CA SER A 29 -23.13 9.82 5.85
C SER A 29 -23.59 8.87 4.75
N VAL A 30 -22.65 8.12 4.17
CA VAL A 30 -22.99 6.84 3.58
C VAL A 30 -23.36 6.01 4.80
N SER A 31 -24.65 5.78 4.96
CA SER A 31 -25.13 4.61 5.66
C SER A 31 -24.54 3.41 4.92
N ILE A 32 -23.30 3.05 5.24
CA ILE A 32 -22.68 1.86 4.69
C ILE A 32 -23.50 0.74 5.29
N SER A 33 -24.40 0.22 4.47
CA SER A 33 -25.13 -0.98 4.77
C SER A 33 -24.08 -2.02 5.12
N LYS A 34 -24.22 -2.69 6.27
CA LYS A 34 -23.27 -3.71 6.73
C LYS A 34 -22.98 -4.81 5.70
N ASN A 35 -23.78 -4.90 4.63
CA ASN A 35 -23.60 -5.84 3.52
C ASN A 35 -22.51 -5.45 2.52
N GLU A 36 -22.24 -4.15 2.27
CA GLU A 36 -21.22 -3.74 1.29
C GLU A 36 -19.79 -4.03 1.79
N ASN A 37 -19.54 -3.83 3.10
CA ASN A 37 -18.25 -4.08 3.73
C ASN A 37 -17.83 -5.57 3.72
N ILE A 38 -18.79 -6.50 3.77
CA ILE A 38 -18.50 -7.94 3.75
C ILE A 38 -17.98 -8.34 2.37
N ASN A 39 -18.56 -7.77 1.31
CA ASN A 39 -18.16 -8.05 -0.06
C ASN A 39 -16.79 -7.45 -0.38
N GLU A 40 -16.53 -6.21 0.02
CA GLU A 40 -15.24 -5.53 -0.22
C GLU A 40 -14.06 -6.26 0.43
N ASN A 41 -14.25 -6.76 1.67
CA ASN A 41 -13.21 -7.52 2.36
C ASN A 41 -12.99 -8.91 1.72
N GLN A 42 -14.06 -9.58 1.28
CA GLN A 42 -13.93 -10.83 0.52
C GLN A 42 -13.21 -10.62 -0.81
N ASP A 43 -13.57 -9.59 -1.57
CA ASP A 43 -12.95 -9.26 -2.85
C ASP A 43 -11.46 -8.95 -2.68
N PHE A 44 -11.09 -8.20 -1.64
CA PHE A 44 -9.70 -7.96 -1.28
C PHE A 44 -8.94 -9.25 -0.97
N ASN A 45 -9.49 -10.12 -0.11
CA ASN A 45 -8.84 -11.38 0.26
C ASN A 45 -8.68 -12.33 -0.94
N ASN A 46 -9.66 -12.34 -1.86
CA ASN A 46 -9.56 -13.09 -3.11
C ASN A 46 -8.41 -12.57 -3.97
N LEU A 47 -8.30 -11.25 -4.17
CA LEU A 47 -7.19 -10.64 -4.91
C LEU A 47 -5.82 -10.94 -4.30
N ILE A 48 -5.72 -10.91 -2.96
CA ILE A 48 -4.48 -11.27 -2.25
C ILE A 48 -4.13 -12.73 -2.45
N THR A 49 -5.13 -13.62 -2.43
CA THR A 49 -4.94 -15.06 -2.67
C THR A 49 -4.45 -15.32 -4.10
N ASP A 50 -5.09 -14.72 -5.10
CA ASP A 50 -4.72 -14.83 -6.50
C ASP A 50 -3.31 -14.28 -6.76
N TRP A 51 -3.00 -13.12 -6.17
CA TRP A 51 -1.67 -12.52 -6.26
C TRP A 51 -0.60 -13.39 -5.61
N THR A 52 -0.91 -14.02 -4.47
CA THR A 52 0.00 -14.93 -3.76
C THR A 52 0.31 -16.16 -4.62
N GLU A 53 -0.71 -16.80 -5.20
CA GLU A 53 -0.53 -17.97 -6.06
C GLU A 53 0.27 -17.62 -7.32
N ALA A 54 -0.06 -16.53 -8.00
CA ALA A 54 0.66 -16.06 -9.18
C ALA A 54 2.13 -15.76 -8.86
N SER A 55 2.39 -15.09 -7.72
CA SER A 55 3.74 -14.75 -7.26
C SER A 55 4.59 -15.99 -6.97
N GLN A 56 4.02 -17.01 -6.32
CA GLN A 56 4.70 -18.27 -6.06
C GLN A 56 5.04 -19.02 -7.36
N LYS A 57 4.12 -19.05 -8.33
CA LYS A 57 4.36 -19.63 -9.66
C LYS A 57 5.51 -18.91 -10.38
N ILE A 58 5.54 -17.58 -10.35
CA ILE A 58 6.62 -16.77 -10.94
C ILE A 58 7.95 -17.11 -10.28
N LEU A 59 8.02 -17.12 -8.94
CA LEU A 59 9.25 -17.49 -8.21
C LEU A 59 9.72 -18.88 -8.57
N LEU A 60 8.80 -19.83 -8.73
CA LEU A 60 9.13 -21.21 -9.09
C LEU A 60 9.72 -21.29 -10.51
N VAL A 61 9.21 -20.50 -11.46
CA VAL A 61 9.79 -20.40 -12.82
C VAL A 61 11.15 -19.70 -12.80
N LEU A 62 11.31 -18.63 -12.02
CA LEU A 62 12.57 -17.91 -11.86
C LEU A 62 13.67 -18.80 -11.24
N ASN A 63 13.32 -19.52 -10.17
CA ASN A 63 14.25 -20.36 -9.41
C ASN A 63 14.57 -21.68 -10.11
N LYS A 64 13.62 -22.23 -10.89
CA LYS A 64 13.88 -23.46 -11.66
C LYS A 64 15.00 -23.30 -12.66
N GLY A 65 15.27 -22.08 -13.13
CA GLY A 65 16.50 -21.74 -13.86
C GLY A 65 16.81 -22.70 -15.02
N GLU A 66 15.79 -23.38 -15.57
CA GLU A 66 16.05 -24.44 -16.53
C GLU A 66 16.53 -23.76 -17.80
N LYS A 67 17.76 -24.12 -18.16
CA LYS A 67 18.53 -24.09 -19.42
C LYS A 67 17.94 -23.46 -20.70
N GLY A 68 16.65 -23.15 -20.80
CA GLY A 68 16.03 -22.35 -21.86
C GLY A 68 15.77 -20.89 -21.49
N LEU A 69 15.46 -20.56 -20.22
CA LEU A 69 15.09 -19.18 -19.84
C LEU A 69 16.30 -18.26 -19.65
N ASN A 70 17.46 -18.81 -19.28
CA ASN A 70 18.68 -18.05 -18.96
C ASN A 70 19.78 -18.15 -20.02
N LYS A 71 19.61 -19.02 -21.03
CA LYS A 71 20.70 -19.41 -21.95
C LYS A 71 21.09 -18.31 -22.94
N ASP A 72 20.17 -17.39 -23.26
CA ASP A 72 20.40 -16.30 -24.21
C ASP A 72 20.05 -14.91 -23.64
N ARG A 73 19.86 -14.80 -22.33
CA ARG A 73 19.51 -13.52 -21.70
C ARG A 73 20.75 -12.68 -21.41
N ASN A 74 20.66 -11.38 -21.73
CA ASN A 74 21.74 -10.47 -21.38
C ASN A 74 21.90 -10.36 -19.84
N PRO A 75 23.10 -10.04 -19.34
CA PRO A 75 23.35 -9.95 -17.89
C PRO A 75 22.46 -8.95 -17.14
N LYS A 76 22.04 -7.86 -17.79
CA LYS A 76 21.13 -6.87 -17.19
C LYS A 76 19.75 -7.46 -16.93
N THR A 77 19.23 -8.25 -17.87
CA THR A 77 17.96 -8.95 -17.73
C THR A 77 18.03 -10.00 -16.62
N LEU A 78 19.13 -10.75 -16.52
CA LEU A 78 19.31 -11.71 -15.44
C LEU A 78 19.31 -11.03 -14.06
N MET A 79 20.02 -9.91 -13.93
CA MET A 79 20.01 -9.10 -12.70
C MET A 79 18.61 -8.56 -12.37
N ALA A 80 17.89 -8.03 -13.36
CA ALA A 80 16.53 -7.51 -13.16
C ALA A 80 15.56 -8.61 -12.69
N LEU A 81 15.67 -9.83 -13.23
CA LEU A 81 14.86 -10.97 -12.81
C LEU A 81 15.22 -11.45 -11.40
N GLY A 82 16.50 -11.43 -11.05
CA GLY A 82 16.95 -11.70 -9.68
C GLY A 82 16.38 -10.69 -8.68
N ALA A 83 16.46 -9.39 -9.00
CA ALA A 83 15.88 -8.32 -8.17
C ALA A 83 14.36 -8.45 -8.05
N MET A 84 13.67 -8.77 -9.16
CA MET A 84 12.23 -9.05 -9.15
C MET A 84 11.88 -10.21 -8.22
N GLY A 85 12.61 -11.32 -8.30
CA GLY A 85 12.41 -12.46 -7.41
C GLY A 85 12.61 -12.09 -5.93
N ALA A 86 13.63 -11.29 -5.61
CA ALA A 86 13.86 -10.79 -4.26
C ALA A 86 12.69 -9.94 -3.75
N HIS A 87 12.20 -8.97 -4.54
CA HIS A 87 11.08 -8.13 -4.15
C HIS A 87 9.77 -8.90 -3.98
N ILE A 88 9.49 -9.88 -4.85
CA ILE A 88 8.31 -10.75 -4.68
C ILE A 88 8.41 -11.53 -3.37
N ASN A 89 9.58 -12.11 -3.08
CA ASN A 89 9.79 -12.87 -1.85
C ASN A 89 9.70 -11.99 -0.60
N MET A 90 10.14 -10.74 -0.67
CA MET A 90 9.96 -9.76 0.41
C MET A 90 8.49 -9.41 0.62
N ALA A 91 7.75 -9.17 -0.46
CA ALA A 91 6.33 -8.84 -0.38
C ALA A 91 5.50 -10.00 0.21
N LEU A 92 5.80 -11.25 -0.16
CA LEU A 92 5.17 -12.44 0.42
C LEU A 92 5.47 -12.59 1.92
N GLN A 93 6.69 -12.29 2.35
CA GLN A 93 7.03 -12.32 3.79
C GLN A 93 6.31 -11.23 4.56
N ALA A 94 6.20 -10.01 4.01
CA ALA A 94 5.43 -8.93 4.60
C ALA A 94 3.95 -9.31 4.73
N LEU A 95 3.36 -9.88 3.67
CA LEU A 95 1.98 -10.39 3.70
C LEU A 95 1.80 -11.43 4.80
N LYS A 96 2.68 -12.44 4.86
CA LYS A 96 2.63 -13.47 5.90
C LYS A 96 2.74 -12.89 7.32
N ALA A 97 3.54 -11.84 7.52
CA ALA A 97 3.64 -11.17 8.82
C ALA A 97 2.32 -10.52 9.25
N THR A 98 1.50 -10.05 8.31
CA THR A 98 0.17 -9.50 8.62
C THR A 98 -0.84 -10.55 9.10
N GLU A 99 -0.62 -11.83 8.77
CA GLU A 99 -1.47 -12.95 9.19
C GLU A 99 -1.21 -13.39 10.65
N PHE A 100 -0.04 -13.05 11.21
CA PHE A 100 0.35 -13.42 12.58
C PHE A 100 0.01 -12.36 13.64
N ASP A 101 -0.40 -11.17 13.21
CA ASP A 101 -0.80 -10.05 14.10
C ASP A 101 -2.32 -10.03 14.40
N GLN A 102 -3.05 -11.11 14.05
CA GLN A 102 -4.45 -11.36 14.43
C GLN A 102 -4.56 -12.40 15.54
#